data_AF-A0A1B8DAG0-F1
#
_entry.id   AF-A0A1B8DAG0-F1
#
_cell.length_a   1.000
_cell.length_b   1.000
_cell.length_c   1.000
_cell.angle_alpha   90.00
_cell.angle_beta   90.00
_cell.angle_gamma   90.00
#
_symmetry.space_group_name_H-M   'P 1'
#
loop_
_entity.id
_entity.type
_entity.pdbx_description
1 polymer ?
#
loop_
_entity_poly.entity_id
_entity_poly.type
_entity_poly.pdbx_seq_one_letter_code
_entity_poly.pdbx_strand_id
1 'polypeptide(L)' 'MVETFQSRYVSLHVRISNNAALRLYRDTLGFRNDKIEAKYYADGEDAYSMRLDLDG' A
#
# COMPACT_ATOMS: atom_id res chain seq x y z
N MET A 1 2.50 -16.16 -3.15
CA MET A 1 1.28 -15.36 -3.42
C MET A 1 0.86 -15.48 -4.88
N VAL A 2 1.72 -15.10 -5.84
CA VAL A 2 1.48 -15.39 -7.27
C VAL A 2 1.50 -16.90 -7.56
N GLU A 3 2.58 -17.60 -7.16
CA GLU A 3 2.73 -19.04 -7.45
C GLU A 3 1.64 -19.93 -6.83
N THR A 4 1.10 -19.54 -5.69
CA THR A 4 0.12 -20.36 -4.94
C THR A 4 -1.32 -19.98 -5.23
N PHE A 5 -1.60 -18.69 -5.43
CA PHE A 5 -2.96 -18.15 -5.48
C PHE A 5 -3.26 -17.37 -6.76
N GLN A 6 -2.30 -17.27 -7.69
CA GLN A 6 -2.45 -16.52 -8.94
C GLN A 6 -2.95 -15.09 -8.70
N SER A 7 -2.49 -14.47 -7.60
CA SER A 7 -2.89 -13.10 -7.25
C SER A 7 -2.37 -12.11 -8.30
N ARG A 8 -3.28 -11.26 -8.81
CA ARG A 8 -2.96 -10.25 -9.83
C ARG A 8 -2.26 -9.01 -9.27
N TYR A 9 -2.45 -8.74 -7.99
CA TYR A 9 -1.85 -7.59 -7.30
C TYR A 9 -1.77 -7.83 -5.79
N VAL A 10 -0.92 -7.06 -5.12
CA VAL A 10 -0.89 -6.90 -3.66
C VAL A 10 -1.36 -5.50 -3.31
N SER A 11 -2.14 -5.37 -2.24
CA SER A 11 -2.51 -4.07 -1.68
C SER A 11 -2.21 -3.99 -0.18
N LEU A 12 -1.90 -2.80 0.32
CA LEU A 12 -1.66 -2.53 1.74
C LEU A 12 -2.14 -1.12 2.12
N HIS A 13 -2.29 -0.87 3.43
CA HIS A 13 -2.60 0.45 3.97
C HIS A 13 -1.44 0.95 4.83
N VAL A 14 -1.04 2.21 4.62
CA VAL A 14 0.03 2.86 5.39
C VAL A 14 -0.41 4.23 5.87
N ARG A 15 -0.07 4.58 7.11
CA ARG A 15 -0.26 5.92 7.69
C ARG A 15 0.37 6.99 6.80
N ILE A 16 -0.36 8.08 6.58
CA ILE A 16 0.16 9.23 5.81
C ILE A 16 1.40 9.83 6.50
N SER A 17 1.44 9.84 7.83
CA SER A 17 2.58 10.35 8.60
C SER A 17 3.81 9.44 8.58
N ASN A 18 3.69 8.18 8.18
CA ASN A 18 4.79 7.21 8.22
C ASN A 18 5.70 7.32 6.99
N ASN A 19 6.53 8.35 6.98
CA ASN A 19 7.48 8.64 5.91
C ASN A 19 8.47 7.50 5.63
N ALA A 20 8.89 6.75 6.65
CA ALA A 20 9.83 5.64 6.48
C ALA A 20 9.19 4.49 5.68
N ALA A 21 7.98 4.08 6.06
CA ALA A 21 7.23 3.04 5.35
C ALA A 21 6.84 3.50 3.94
N LEU A 22 6.45 4.76 3.77
CA LEU A 22 6.14 5.32 2.44
C LEU A 22 7.33 5.22 1.48
N ARG A 23 8.54 5.55 1.94
CA ARG A 23 9.75 5.39 1.11
C ARG A 23 10.03 3.93 0.80
N LEU A 24 9.90 3.03 1.77
CA LEU A 24 10.09 1.61 1.53
C LEU A 24 9.11 1.07 0.48
N TYR A 25 7.81 1.33 0.64
CA TYR A 25 6.80 0.79 -0.27
C TYR A 25 6.86 1.44 -1.65
N ARG A 26 6.98 2.77 -1.72
CA ARG A 26 6.98 3.51 -2.98
C ARG A 26 8.31 3.41 -3.73
N ASP A 27 9.42 3.72 -3.06
CA ASP A 27 10.71 3.92 -3.72
C ASP A 27 11.46 2.59 -3.88
N THR A 28 11.39 1.70 -2.89
CA THR A 28 12.15 0.44 -2.89
C THR A 28 11.36 -0.72 -3.49
N LEU A 29 10.09 -0.88 -3.09
CA LEU A 29 9.26 -2.03 -3.46
C LEU A 29 8.34 -1.78 -4.66
N GLY A 30 8.23 -0.53 -5.13
CA GLY A 30 7.50 -0.18 -6.35
C GLY A 30 5.97 -0.11 -6.21
N PHE A 31 5.44 -0.07 -4.99
CA PHE A 31 4.01 0.16 -4.77
C PHE A 31 3.61 1.56 -5.21
N ARG A 32 2.37 1.68 -5.73
CA ARG A 32 1.77 2.96 -6.14
C ARG A 32 0.62 3.32 -5.20
N ASN A 33 0.43 4.61 -4.95
CA ASN A 33 -0.73 5.09 -4.21
C ASN A 33 -1.98 4.97 -5.10
N ASP A 34 -2.99 4.23 -4.62
CA ASP A 34 -4.27 4.02 -5.30
C ASP A 34 -5.31 5.02 -4.82
N LYS A 35 -5.48 5.15 -3.49
CA LYS A 35 -6.46 6.03 -2.85
C LYS A 35 -6.02 6.48 -1.47
N ILE A 36 -6.64 7.55 -0.97
CA ILE A 36 -6.55 7.98 0.43
C ILE A 36 -7.84 7.56 1.13
N GLU A 37 -7.72 6.83 2.23
CA GLU A 37 -8.84 6.45 3.08
C GLU A 37 -8.87 7.35 4.31
N ALA A 38 -9.89 8.20 4.38
CA ALA A 38 -10.05 9.16 5.45
C ALA A 38 -10.37 8.47 6.78
N LYS A 39 -9.70 8.87 7.86
CA LYS A 39 -9.88 8.34 9.22
C LYS A 39 -9.84 6.81 9.30
N TYR A 40 -8.96 6.20 8.51
CA TYR A 40 -8.81 4.74 8.46
C TYR A 40 -8.31 4.17 9.79
N TYR A 41 -7.43 4.88 10.49
CA TYR A 41 -6.92 4.48 11.78
C TYR A 41 -7.83 4.95 12.93
N ALA A 42 -7.79 4.23 14.05
CA ALA A 42 -8.67 4.49 15.21
C ALA A 42 -8.48 5.87 15.86
N ASP A 43 -7.31 6.49 15.65
CA ASP A 43 -7.00 7.86 16.08
C ASP A 43 -7.50 8.94 15.09
N GLY A 44 -8.15 8.51 14.01
CA GLY A 44 -8.63 9.39 12.95
C GLY A 44 -7.55 9.75 11.93
N GLU A 45 -6.36 9.15 11.97
CA GLU A 45 -5.38 9.35 10.90
C GLU A 45 -5.84 8.68 9.60
N ASP A 46 -5.63 9.39 8.50
CA ASP A 46 -5.85 8.89 7.16
C ASP A 46 -4.79 7.85 6.77
N ALA A 47 -5.12 6.98 5.83
CA ALA A 47 -4.20 6.00 5.26
C ALA A 47 -4.07 6.16 3.74
N TYR A 48 -2.87 5.94 3.23
CA TYR A 48 -2.69 5.60 1.82
C TYR A 48 -3.00 4.13 1.62
N SER A 49 -3.94 3.83 0.71
CA SER A 49 -4.07 2.51 0.13
C SER A 49 -3.10 2.40 -1.03
N MET A 50 -2.15 1.49 -0.94
CA MET A 50 -1.10 1.29 -1.93
C MET A 50 -1.28 -0.06 -2.62
N ARG A 51 -0.93 -0.13 -3.91
CA ARG A 51 -1.06 -1.31 -4.75
C ARG A 51 0.21 -1.58 -5.55
N LEU A 52 0.57 -2.86 -5.66
CA LEU A 52 1.60 -3.38 -6.55
C LEU A 52 0.97 -4.44 -7.45
N ASP A 53 0.90 -4.18 -8.75
CA ASP A 53 0.47 -5.18 -9.71
C ASP A 53 1.56 -6.27 -9.86
N LEU A 54 1.14 -7.52 -9.82
CA LEU A 54 2.00 -8.71 -9.92
C LEU A 54 1.92 -9.36 -11.30
N ASP A 55 1.12 -8.81 -12.19
CA ASP A 55 1.00 -9.23 -13.59
C ASP A 55 2.29 -8.86 -14.33
N GLY A 56 3.02 -9.88 -14.79
CA GLY A 56 4.25 -9.80 -15.56
C GLY A 56 4.37 -11.00 -16.50
#